data_AF-A0A6N9P6B5-F1
#
_entry.id   AF-A0A6N9P6B5-F1
#
_cell.length_a   1.000
_cell.length_b   1.000
_cell.length_c   1.000
_cell.angle_alpha   90.00
_cell.angle_beta   90.00
_cell.angle_gamma   90.00
#
_symmetry.space_group_name_H-M   'P 1'
#
loop_
_entity.id
_entity.type
_entity.pdbx_description
1 polymer ?
#
loop_
_entity_poly.entity_id
_entity_poly.type
_entity_poly.pdbx_seq_one_letter_code
_entity_poly.pdbx_strand_id
1 'polypeptide(L)' 'MQILVENSSQEKEIVLDPFVGIGSTVLAAARAGRRFIGYELDEKYYEIACQRVDQELWETELF' A
#
# COMPACT_ATOMS: atom_id res chain seq x y z
N MET A 1 4.72 -7.73 4.85
CA MET A 1 4.61 -6.31 5.23
C MET A 1 3.58 -6.05 6.33
N GLN A 2 2.46 -6.77 6.41
CA GLN A 2 1.39 -6.55 7.40
C GLN A 2 1.88 -6.30 8.85
N ILE A 3 2.63 -7.26 9.42
CA ILE A 3 3.16 -7.16 10.80
C ILE A 3 4.01 -5.89 11.01
N LEU A 4 4.81 -5.50 10.02
CA LEU A 4 5.67 -4.32 10.13
C LEU A 4 4.85 -3.04 10.15
N VAL A 5 3.82 -2.95 9.30
CA VAL A 5 2.90 -1.81 9.27
C VAL A 5 2.11 -1.72 10.57
N GLU A 6 1.53 -2.82 11.02
CA GLU A 6 0.68 -2.86 12.22
C GLU A 6 1.45 -2.51 13.50
N ASN A 7 2.69 -2.99 13.63
CA ASN A 7 3.50 -2.76 14.83
C ASN A 7 4.25 -1.41 14.82
N SER A 8 4.34 -0.74 13.68
CA SER A 8 5.17 0.48 13.51
C SER A 8 4.38 1.71 13.09
N SER A 9 3.06 1.62 13.02
CA SER A 9 2.17 2.75 12.70
C SER A 9 0.80 2.55 13.34
N GLN A 10 0.06 3.63 13.53
CA GLN A 10 -1.33 3.60 13.96
C GLN A 10 -2.28 3.73 12.77
N GLU A 11 -3.55 3.33 12.95
CA GLU A 11 -4.59 3.56 11.95
C GLU A 11 -4.64 5.04 11.52
N LYS A 12 -4.94 5.29 10.24
CA LYS A 12 -5.03 6.63 9.60
C LYS A 12 -3.71 7.39 9.47
N GLU A 13 -2.61 6.92 10.08
CA GLU A 13 -1.28 7.44 9.80
C GLU A 13 -0.83 7.12 8.36
N ILE A 14 0.28 7.72 7.94
CA ILE A 14 0.83 7.59 6.59
C ILE A 14 2.04 6.66 6.63
N VAL A 15 2.02 5.60 5.81
CA VAL A 15 3.19 4.78 5.51
C VAL A 15 3.83 5.27 4.21
N LEU A 16 5.09 5.68 4.26
CA LEU A 16 5.88 6.05 3.09
C LEU A 16 6.78 4.88 2.69
N ASP A 17 6.74 4.52 1.41
CA ASP A 17 7.71 3.59 0.82
C ASP A 17 8.24 4.16 -0.51
N PRO A 18 9.52 4.59 -0.56
CA PRO A 18 10.10 5.17 -1.77
C PRO A 18 10.51 4.14 -2.83
N PHE A 19 10.37 2.84 -2.56
CA PHE A 19 10.76 1.75 -3.46
C PHE A 19 9.70 0.65 -3.44
N VAL A 20 8.45 0.99 -3.78
CA VAL A 20 7.30 0.11 -3.55
C VAL A 20 7.37 -1.21 -4.33
N GLY A 21 8.16 -1.27 -5.41
CA GLY A 21 8.17 -2.39 -6.34
C GLY A 21 6.75 -2.67 -6.83
N ILE A 22 6.29 -3.91 -6.66
CA ILE A 22 4.93 -4.33 -7.01
C ILE A 22 3.89 -4.03 -5.90
N GLY A 23 4.19 -3.19 -4.91
CA GLY A 23 3.22 -2.60 -3.97
C GLY A 23 3.01 -3.32 -2.64
N SER A 24 3.92 -4.22 -2.21
CA SER A 24 3.68 -5.04 -1.00
C SER A 24 3.48 -4.24 0.30
N THR A 25 4.16 -3.10 0.45
CA THR A 25 4.06 -2.22 1.61
C THR A 25 2.76 -1.42 1.61
N VAL A 26 2.42 -0.83 0.47
CA VAL A 26 1.22 0.00 0.32
C VAL A 26 -0.08 -0.81 0.38
N LEU A 27 -0.08 -2.05 -0.12
CA LEU A 27 -1.21 -2.97 0.07
C LEU A 27 -1.42 -3.32 1.55
N ALA A 28 -0.33 -3.59 2.29
CA ALA A 28 -0.41 -3.84 3.73
C ALA A 28 -0.89 -2.59 4.49
N ALA A 29 -0.46 -1.40 4.08
CA ALA A 29 -0.96 -0.14 4.63
C ALA A 29 -2.47 0.03 4.39
N ALA A 30 -2.94 -0.18 3.16
CA ALA A 30 -4.36 -0.11 2.81
C ALA A 30 -5.21 -1.06 3.67
N ARG A 31 -4.84 -2.35 3.73
CA ARG A 31 -5.51 -3.38 4.54
C ARG A 31 -5.57 -3.06 6.03
N ALA A 32 -4.51 -2.45 6.53
CA ALA A 32 -4.41 -2.04 7.91
C ALA A 32 -5.14 -0.70 8.18
N GLY A 33 -5.86 -0.10 7.21
CA GLY A 33 -6.53 1.19 7.41
C GLY A 33 -5.57 2.37 7.59
N ARG A 34 -4.35 2.25 7.05
CA ARG A 34 -3.36 3.34 6.97
C ARG A 34 -3.44 4.00 5.59
N ARG A 35 -3.16 5.30 5.55
CA ARG A 35 -2.86 6.00 4.29
C ARG A 35 -1.44 5.66 3.86
N PHE A 36 -1.12 5.85 2.59
CA PHE A 36 0.21 5.54 2.09
C PHE A 36 0.66 6.50 0.99
N ILE A 37 1.97 6.62 0.82
CA ILE A 37 2.62 7.30 -0.30
C ILE A 37 3.69 6.34 -0.83
N GLY A 38 3.65 6.08 -2.14
CA GLY A 38 4.54 5.14 -2.80
C GLY A 38 5.26 5.78 -3.99
N TYR A 39 6.55 5.48 -4.15
CA TYR A 39 7.31 5.78 -5.36
C TYR A 39 7.88 4.49 -5.95
N GLU A 40 7.85 4.38 -7.28
CA GLU A 40 8.51 3.34 -8.06
C GLU A 40 9.01 3.97 -9.35
N LEU A 41 10.24 3.64 -9.74
CA LEU A 41 10.89 4.20 -10.92
C LEU A 41 10.61 3.35 -12.17
N ASP A 42 10.49 2.03 -12.00
CA ASP A 42 10.17 1.12 -13.09
C ASP A 42 8.67 1.20 -13.42
N GLU A 43 8.34 1.71 -14.62
CA GLU A 43 6.96 1.92 -15.07
C GLU A 43 6.12 0.64 -15.02
N LYS A 44 6.72 -0.52 -15.35
CA LYS A 44 5.99 -1.80 -15.32
C LYS A 44 5.65 -2.20 -13.88
N TYR A 45 6.56 -2.01 -12.92
CA TYR A 45 6.26 -2.28 -11.51
C TYR A 45 5.29 -1.27 -10.92
N TYR A 46 5.40 -0.01 -11.31
CA TYR A 46 4.46 1.04 -10.96
C TYR A 46 3.03 0.69 -11.39
N GLU A 47 2.82 0.31 -12.66
CA GLU A 47 1.51 -0.09 -13.18
C GLU A 47 0.94 -1.29 -12.42
N ILE A 48 1.75 -2.31 -12.15
CA ILE A 48 1.34 -3.49 -11.36
C ILE A 48 0.95 -3.07 -9.94
N ALA A 49 1.72 -2.19 -9.31
CA ALA A 49 1.42 -1.71 -7.96
C ALA A 49 0.09 -0.94 -7.93
N CYS A 50 -0.14 -0.04 -8.89
CA CYS A 50 -1.40 0.71 -9.02
C CYS A 50 -2.60 -0.22 -9.18
N GLN A 51 -2.55 -1.19 -10.10
CA GLN A 51 -3.64 -2.15 -10.30
C GLN A 51 -3.99 -2.92 -9.02
N ARG A 52 -2.96 -3.37 -8.29
CA ARG A 52 -3.14 -4.11 -7.04
C ARG A 52 -3.71 -3.24 -5.92
N VAL A 53 -3.29 -1.98 -5.85
CA VAL A 53 -3.82 -1.00 -4.87
C VAL A 53 -5.28 -0.67 -5.19
N ASP A 54 -5.61 -0.41 -6.44
CA ASP A 54 -6.99 -0.11 -6.86
C ASP A 54 -7.92 -1.28 -6.51
N GLN A 55 -7.52 -2.51 -6.83
CA GLN A 55 -8.28 -3.69 -6.45
C GLN A 55 -8.50 -3.78 -4.93
N GLU A 56 -7.45 -3.56 -4.14
CA GLU A 56 -7.52 -3.64 -2.68
C GLU A 56 -8.44 -2.56 -2.07
N LEU A 57 -8.36 -1.33 -2.57
CA LEU A 57 -9.19 -0.22 -2.11
C LEU A 57 -10.66 -0.46 -2.45
N TRP A 58 -10.94 -0.97 -3.65
CA TRP A 58 -12.31 -1.34 -4.05
C TRP A 58 -12.90 -2.42 -3.16
N GLU A 59 -12.11 -3.46 -2.85
CA GLU A 59 -12.52 -4.52 -1.93
C GLU A 59 -12.77 -3.96 -0.52
N THR A 60 -11.95 -3.01 -0.05
CA THR A 60 -12.12 -2.40 1.27
C THR A 60 -13.35 -1.48 1.36
N GLU A 61 -13.72 -0.80 0.27
CA GLU A 61 -14.92 0.07 0.25
C GLU A 61 -16.25 -0.69 0.19
N LEU A 62 -16.23 -1.97 -0.22
CA LEU A 62 -17.41 -2.81 -0.36
C LEU A 62 -17.89 -3.46 0.96
N PHE A 63 -17.11 -3.37 2.04
CA PHE A 63 -17.39 -4.00 3.35
C PHE A 63 -17.29 -3.00 4.51
#